data_AF-A0A3Q2Z000-F1
#
_entry.id   AF-A0A3Q2Z000-F1
#
_cell.length_a   1.000
_cell.length_b   1.000
_cell.length_c   1.000
_cell.angle_alpha   90.00
_cell.angle_beta   90.00
_cell.angle_gamma   90.00
#
_symmetry.space_group_name_H-M   'P 1'
#
loop_
_entity.id
_entity.type
_entity.pdbx_description
1 polymer ?
#
loop_
_entity_poly.entity_id
_entity_poly.type
_entity_poly.pdbx_seq_one_letter_code
_entity_poly.pdbx_strand_id
1 'polypeptide(L)'
;MLQKTAIVICVPIPSPFQDGVYYPYGSDTQGNHSSAGIPSLLNSPLSQHSVKIHSAPGMAPSGAPPTILPFRFRQRRESVDWRRIHAVDIDLVISQLDVDVLQEHISTVTFCSLDGEQCQRCQSPVDRALIKILQLAQLTVEWLLHCQECLTLNLQAAEERLASTNMQQEQLLAQLKKQEESMTAMTAELKNRRKIIRKQQTLFAPQITNSQKCTFCKKKFLTTSFLQSHMQRRHPDENDIQSEKKSQIESLKLEIKNLKDLIQHQHIIQARSAEARRNI
;
A
#
# COMPACT_ATOMS: atom_id res chain seq x y z
N MET A 1 -17.31 -23.48 -28.60
CA MET A 1 -15.88 -23.40 -28.21
C MET A 1 -15.19 -22.45 -29.18
N LEU A 2 -14.78 -21.26 -28.72
CA LEU A 2 -14.02 -20.31 -29.52
C LEU A 2 -12.58 -20.34 -29.02
N GLN A 3 -11.71 -21.00 -29.78
CA GLN A 3 -10.27 -21.01 -29.54
C GLN A 3 -9.71 -19.64 -29.95
N LYS A 4 -9.27 -18.86 -28.97
CA LYS A 4 -8.47 -17.65 -29.21
C LYS A 4 -7.02 -18.09 -29.46
N THR A 5 -6.60 -18.05 -30.71
CA THR A 5 -5.21 -18.23 -31.10
C THR A 5 -4.44 -16.97 -30.70
N ALA A 6 -3.57 -17.08 -29.69
CA ALA A 6 -2.64 -16.02 -29.35
C ALA A 6 -1.52 -16.01 -30.41
N ILE A 7 -1.45 -14.94 -31.21
CA ILE A 7 -0.33 -14.69 -32.13
C ILE A 7 0.79 -14.09 -31.29
N VAL A 8 1.82 -14.88 -31.00
CA VAL A 8 3.08 -14.37 -30.44
C VAL A 8 3.84 -13.71 -31.59
N ILE A 9 3.79 -12.38 -31.67
CA ILE A 9 4.60 -11.62 -32.60
C ILE A 9 6.03 -11.59 -32.03
N CYS A 10 6.90 -12.48 -32.52
CA CYS A 10 8.33 -12.35 -32.30
C CYS A 10 8.84 -11.15 -33.11
N VAL A 11 8.99 -10.00 -32.45
CA VAL A 11 9.71 -8.87 -33.03
C VAL A 11 11.21 -9.24 -33.06
N PRO A 12 11.90 -9.17 -34.21
CA PRO A 12 13.33 -9.45 -34.27
C PRO A 12 14.07 -8.42 -33.42
N ILE A 13 14.86 -8.92 -32.46
CA ILE A 13 15.73 -8.09 -31.62
C ILE A 13 16.85 -7.55 -32.53
N PRO A 14 17.00 -6.23 -32.67
CA PRO A 14 18.03 -5.64 -33.51
C PRO A 14 19.42 -6.01 -32.99
N SER A 15 20.36 -6.27 -33.91
CA SER A 15 21.76 -6.56 -33.56
C SER A 15 22.32 -5.47 -32.64
N PRO A 16 23.01 -5.83 -31.55
CA PRO A 16 23.60 -4.86 -30.63
C PRO A 16 24.88 -4.23 -31.20
N PHE A 17 25.34 -4.67 -32.38
CA PHE A 17 26.54 -4.14 -33.03
C PHE A 17 26.18 -3.15 -34.13
N GLN A 18 26.71 -1.93 -34.06
CA GLN A 18 26.61 -0.89 -35.09
C GLN A 18 27.99 -0.28 -35.33
N ASP A 19 28.45 -0.26 -36.59
CA ASP A 19 29.74 0.34 -37.02
C ASP A 19 30.97 -0.10 -36.18
N GLY A 20 31.01 -1.37 -35.77
CA GLY A 20 32.11 -1.93 -34.96
C GLY A 20 32.09 -1.51 -33.48
N VAL A 21 30.97 -0.98 -33.02
CA VAL A 21 30.69 -0.62 -31.62
C VAL A 21 29.58 -1.52 -31.09
N TYR A 22 29.76 -2.07 -29.90
CA TYR A 22 28.72 -2.84 -29.20
C TYR A 22 27.90 -1.91 -28.30
N TYR A 23 26.59 -1.90 -28.50
CA TYR A 23 25.61 -1.21 -27.70
C TYR A 23 24.85 -2.24 -26.85
N PRO A 24 25.05 -2.24 -25.52
CA PRO A 24 24.30 -3.10 -24.62
C PRO A 24 22.80 -2.88 -24.77
N TYR A 25 22.01 -3.96 -24.68
CA TYR A 25 20.56 -3.83 -24.61
C TYR A 25 20.19 -3.06 -23.35
N GLY A 26 19.41 -1.99 -23.49
CA GLY A 26 18.84 -1.29 -22.35
C GLY A 26 18.02 -2.25 -21.51
N SER A 27 18.19 -2.19 -20.20
CA SER A 27 17.38 -2.95 -19.22
C SER A 27 15.89 -2.57 -19.21
N ASP A 28 15.47 -1.65 -20.09
CA ASP A 28 14.08 -1.28 -20.33
C ASP A 28 13.35 -2.30 -21.21
N THR A 29 13.30 -3.55 -20.75
CA THR A 29 12.36 -4.54 -21.28
C THR A 29 11.70 -5.31 -20.15
N GLN A 30 11.15 -4.60 -19.17
CA GLN A 30 10.08 -5.16 -18.34
C GLN A 30 9.11 -4.08 -17.86
N GLY A 31 8.47 -3.41 -18.82
CA GLY A 31 7.42 -2.42 -18.59
C GLY A 31 6.03 -2.96 -18.99
N ASN A 32 5.28 -3.42 -18.00
CA ASN A 32 3.81 -3.46 -17.92
C ASN A 32 3.01 -4.22 -18.99
N HIS A 33 2.76 -5.51 -18.73
CA HIS A 33 1.50 -6.12 -19.16
C HIS A 33 0.36 -5.58 -18.29
N SER A 34 -0.10 -4.36 -18.54
CA SER A 34 -1.38 -3.90 -18.00
C SER A 34 -2.50 -4.71 -18.63
N SER A 35 -3.14 -5.57 -17.84
CA SER A 35 -4.40 -6.22 -18.19
C SER A 35 -5.55 -5.22 -18.20
N ALA A 36 -5.57 -4.30 -19.15
CA ALA A 36 -6.72 -3.46 -19.47
C ALA A 36 -6.49 -2.89 -20.88
N GLY A 37 -7.34 -3.28 -21.83
CA GLY A 37 -7.19 -2.95 -23.25
C GLY A 37 -7.40 -1.46 -23.56
N ILE A 38 -6.38 -0.65 -23.34
CA ILE A 38 -6.27 0.72 -23.87
C ILE A 38 -4.85 0.87 -24.46
N PRO A 39 -4.69 1.08 -25.78
CA PRO A 39 -3.38 1.33 -26.38
C PRO A 39 -2.84 2.71 -25.97
N SER A 40 -1.65 2.73 -25.35
CA SER A 40 -0.90 3.97 -25.09
C SER A 40 -0.40 4.57 -26.40
N LEU A 41 -1.00 5.70 -26.82
CA LEU A 41 -0.62 6.48 -27.99
C LEU A 41 0.61 7.37 -27.73
N LEU A 42 1.72 6.78 -27.31
CA LEU A 42 3.01 7.48 -27.27
C LEU A 42 4.09 6.53 -27.78
N ASN A 43 4.07 6.30 -29.09
CA ASN A 43 5.25 5.94 -29.89
C ASN A 43 4.90 6.17 -31.37
N SER A 44 5.17 7.38 -31.85
CA SER A 44 5.08 7.72 -33.28
C SER A 44 6.51 7.89 -33.82
N PRO A 45 6.91 7.16 -34.88
CA PRO A 45 8.26 7.21 -35.41
C PRO A 45 8.31 8.23 -36.55
N LEU A 46 8.40 9.52 -36.25
CA LEU A 46 8.77 10.50 -37.26
C LEU A 46 9.29 11.80 -36.62
N SER A 47 10.58 11.81 -36.30
CA SER A 47 11.48 12.97 -36.44
C SER A 47 12.90 12.54 -36.10
N GLN A 48 13.69 12.32 -37.15
CA GLN A 48 15.13 12.42 -37.06
C GLN A 48 15.48 13.85 -36.67
N HIS A 49 16.32 14.06 -35.67
CA HIS A 49 17.27 15.17 -35.68
C HIS A 49 18.57 14.74 -35.00
N SER A 50 19.63 14.82 -35.80
CA SER A 50 21.03 14.68 -35.43
C SER A 50 21.36 15.47 -34.17
N VAL A 51 21.81 14.79 -33.12
CA VAL A 51 22.45 15.44 -31.97
C VAL A 51 23.90 15.01 -31.92
N LYS A 52 24.77 15.87 -32.45
CA LYS A 52 26.21 15.87 -32.13
C LYS A 52 26.36 15.98 -30.62
N ILE A 53 26.90 14.95 -29.99
CA ILE A 53 27.27 14.99 -28.58
C ILE A 53 28.62 15.71 -28.48
N HIS A 54 28.57 17.01 -28.21
CA HIS A 54 29.68 17.74 -27.61
C HIS A 54 29.50 17.69 -26.09
N SER A 55 30.46 17.09 -25.41
CA SER A 55 30.51 16.98 -23.96
C SER A 55 30.80 18.34 -23.32
N ALA A 56 29.94 18.76 -22.39
CA ALA A 56 30.26 19.75 -21.35
C ALA A 56 29.69 19.24 -20.00
N PRO A 57 30.42 19.40 -18.89
CA PRO A 57 30.06 18.80 -17.61
C PRO A 57 29.11 19.71 -16.81
N GLY A 58 27.96 19.20 -16.41
CA GLY A 58 27.03 19.95 -15.56
C GLY A 58 25.82 19.16 -15.10
N MET A 59 25.86 18.73 -13.83
CA MET A 59 24.74 18.34 -12.96
C MET A 59 23.75 17.28 -13.50
N ALA A 60 23.99 16.01 -13.16
CA ALA A 60 23.03 14.93 -13.35
C ALA A 60 22.04 14.84 -12.16
N PRO A 61 20.73 14.64 -12.42
CA PRO A 61 19.78 14.28 -11.37
C PRO A 61 19.94 12.79 -11.01
N SER A 62 19.97 12.49 -9.70
CA SER A 62 19.90 11.12 -9.17
C SER A 62 18.66 10.41 -9.72
N GLY A 63 18.86 9.37 -10.53
CA GLY A 63 17.77 8.53 -11.04
C GLY A 63 17.99 7.94 -12.44
N ALA A 64 19.06 8.31 -13.15
CA ALA A 64 19.40 7.64 -14.40
C ALA A 64 19.89 6.20 -14.10
N PRO A 65 19.35 5.16 -14.75
CA PRO A 65 19.90 3.82 -14.64
C PRO A 65 21.37 3.83 -15.09
N PRO A 66 22.25 2.98 -14.51
CA PRO A 66 23.64 2.91 -14.91
C PRO A 66 23.70 2.63 -16.41
N THR A 67 24.06 3.65 -17.17
CA THR A 67 24.09 3.57 -18.62
C THR A 67 25.44 2.95 -18.97
N ILE A 68 25.41 1.64 -19.29
CA ILE A 68 26.59 0.96 -19.79
C ILE A 68 26.99 1.64 -21.10
N LEU A 69 28.21 2.17 -21.14
CA LEU A 69 28.71 2.88 -22.31
C LEU A 69 28.94 1.92 -23.49
N PRO A 70 28.85 2.42 -24.74
CA PRO A 70 29.14 1.62 -25.92
C PRO A 70 30.58 1.10 -25.90
N PHE A 71 30.76 -0.18 -26.21
CA PHE A 71 32.07 -0.83 -26.22
C PHE A 71 32.74 -0.76 -27.58
N ARG A 72 34.03 -0.42 -27.56
CA ARG A 72 34.93 -0.47 -28.71
C ARG A 72 36.32 -0.90 -28.23
N PHE A 73 36.96 -1.78 -28.99
CA PHE A 73 38.33 -2.18 -28.71
C PHE A 73 39.27 -0.97 -28.72
N ARG A 74 40.08 -0.86 -27.67
CA ARG A 74 41.08 0.18 -27.49
C ARG A 74 42.31 -0.11 -28.34
N GLN A 75 43.02 0.96 -28.70
CA GLN A 75 44.30 0.81 -29.39
C GLN A 75 45.40 0.48 -28.39
N ARG A 76 46.19 -0.55 -28.69
CA ARG A 76 47.28 -1.05 -27.86
C ARG A 76 48.54 -0.22 -28.09
N ARG A 77 48.85 0.68 -27.16
CA ARG A 77 49.98 1.62 -27.25
C ARG A 77 50.94 1.52 -26.06
N GLU A 78 50.63 0.70 -25.08
CA GLU A 78 51.38 0.61 -23.83
C GLU A 78 52.63 -0.26 -24.02
N SER A 79 53.79 0.22 -23.58
CA SER A 79 55.04 -0.55 -23.63
C SER A 79 55.04 -1.64 -22.55
N VAL A 80 55.58 -2.82 -22.86
CA VAL A 80 55.71 -3.92 -21.90
C VAL A 80 56.94 -3.73 -21.01
N ASP A 81 56.77 -3.79 -19.68
CA ASP A 81 57.89 -4.01 -18.76
C ASP A 81 58.24 -5.50 -18.74
N TRP A 82 59.13 -5.91 -19.65
CA TRP A 82 59.57 -7.30 -19.76
C TRP A 82 60.22 -7.82 -18.49
N ARG A 83 60.89 -6.97 -17.69
CA ARG A 83 61.52 -7.41 -16.43
C ARG A 83 60.46 -7.87 -15.44
N ARG A 84 59.37 -7.10 -15.34
CA ARG A 84 58.24 -7.43 -14.48
C ARG A 84 57.48 -8.67 -14.95
N ILE A 85 57.26 -8.80 -16.26
CA ILE A 85 56.66 -10.02 -16.84
C ILE A 85 57.54 -11.25 -16.59
N HIS A 86 58.86 -11.15 -16.73
CA HIS A 86 59.78 -12.25 -16.45
C HIS A 86 59.88 -12.64 -14.98
N ALA A 87 59.54 -11.74 -14.06
CA ALA A 87 59.53 -12.03 -12.62
C ALA A 87 58.32 -12.87 -12.20
N VAL A 88 57.29 -12.98 -13.06
CA VAL A 88 56.11 -13.80 -12.79
C VAL A 88 56.45 -15.28 -12.99
N ASP A 89 56.38 -16.06 -11.91
CA ASP A 89 56.48 -17.52 -11.96
C ASP A 89 55.12 -18.13 -12.32
N ILE A 90 54.98 -18.58 -13.57
CA ILE A 90 53.72 -19.12 -14.10
C ILE A 90 53.33 -20.43 -13.41
N ASP A 91 54.29 -21.29 -13.10
CA ASP A 91 54.01 -22.58 -12.45
C ASP A 91 53.52 -22.37 -11.02
N LEU A 92 54.08 -21.36 -10.33
CA LEU A 92 53.60 -20.95 -9.02
C LEU A 92 52.17 -20.40 -9.08
N VAL A 93 51.89 -19.50 -10.03
CA VAL A 93 50.54 -18.93 -10.23
C VAL A 93 49.52 -20.03 -10.50
N ILE A 94 49.85 -21.02 -11.34
CA ILE A 94 48.96 -22.15 -11.64
C ILE A 94 48.75 -23.03 -10.40
N SER A 95 49.83 -23.42 -9.72
CA SER A 95 49.76 -24.35 -8.59
C SER A 95 49.06 -23.76 -7.36
N GLN A 96 49.21 -22.45 -7.14
CA GLN A 96 48.58 -21.74 -6.02
C GLN A 96 47.24 -21.09 -6.39
N LEU A 97 46.90 -21.08 -7.68
CA LEU A 97 45.74 -20.35 -8.21
C LEU A 97 45.77 -18.87 -7.77
N ASP A 98 46.94 -18.24 -7.88
CA ASP A 98 47.18 -16.87 -7.41
C ASP A 98 46.53 -15.85 -8.37
N VAL A 99 45.26 -15.57 -8.11
CA VAL A 99 44.46 -14.62 -8.91
C VAL A 99 44.94 -13.19 -8.72
N ASP A 100 45.58 -12.86 -7.59
CA ASP A 100 46.05 -11.51 -7.31
C ASP A 100 47.18 -11.12 -8.27
N VAL A 101 48.13 -12.02 -8.51
CA VAL A 101 49.19 -11.83 -9.52
C VAL A 101 48.60 -11.65 -10.92
N LEU A 102 47.58 -12.44 -11.28
CA LEU A 102 46.90 -12.28 -12.58
C LEU A 102 46.19 -10.94 -12.69
N GLN A 103 45.48 -10.52 -11.64
CA GLN A 103 44.76 -9.25 -11.57
C GLN A 103 45.73 -8.06 -11.64
N GLU A 104 46.92 -8.18 -11.05
CA GLU A 104 47.96 -7.16 -11.11
C GLU A 104 48.49 -6.95 -12.55
N HIS A 105 48.53 -8.01 -13.36
CA HIS A 105 49.09 -7.99 -14.71
C HIS A 105 48.04 -7.89 -15.83
N ILE A 106 46.75 -8.07 -15.52
CA ILE A 106 45.68 -8.16 -16.52
C ILE A 106 45.62 -6.93 -17.45
N SER A 107 45.79 -5.73 -16.91
CA SER A 107 45.79 -4.49 -17.69
C SER A 107 46.97 -4.46 -18.67
N THR A 108 48.18 -4.73 -18.17
CA THR A 108 49.39 -4.73 -18.98
C THR A 108 49.31 -5.75 -20.11
N VAL A 109 48.90 -6.98 -19.82
CA VAL A 109 48.80 -8.03 -20.84
C VAL A 109 47.73 -7.68 -21.89
N THR A 110 46.59 -7.14 -21.48
CA THR A 110 45.46 -6.84 -22.37
C THR A 110 45.75 -5.69 -23.34
N PHE A 111 46.44 -4.65 -22.87
CA PHE A 111 46.59 -3.37 -23.59
C PHE A 111 48.00 -3.10 -24.12
N CYS A 112 48.98 -3.99 -23.89
CA CYS A 112 50.32 -3.80 -24.39
C CYS A 112 50.42 -3.86 -25.93
N SER A 113 51.33 -3.05 -26.47
CA SER A 113 51.73 -3.12 -27.87
C SER A 113 52.67 -4.30 -28.09
N LEU A 114 52.49 -4.98 -29.22
CA LEU A 114 53.36 -6.07 -29.70
C LEU A 114 54.15 -5.65 -30.95
N ASP A 115 54.10 -4.36 -31.29
CA ASP A 115 54.69 -3.84 -32.51
C ASP A 115 56.21 -3.82 -32.40
N GLY A 116 56.89 -4.55 -33.29
CA GLY A 116 58.35 -4.55 -33.35
C GLY A 116 59.03 -5.39 -32.27
N GLU A 117 58.30 -6.23 -31.53
CA GLU A 117 58.88 -7.13 -30.54
C GLU A 117 59.83 -8.16 -31.18
N GLN A 118 60.99 -8.31 -30.55
CA GLN A 118 62.11 -9.14 -31.04
C GLN A 118 62.67 -10.01 -29.91
N CYS A 119 63.27 -11.13 -30.28
CA CYS A 119 63.97 -12.00 -29.34
C CYS A 119 65.15 -11.24 -28.71
N GLN A 120 65.13 -11.07 -27.38
CA GLN A 120 66.18 -10.35 -26.65
C GLN A 120 67.60 -10.93 -26.84
N ARG A 121 67.73 -12.21 -27.23
CA ARG A 121 69.04 -12.87 -27.43
C ARG A 121 69.61 -12.72 -28.83
N CYS A 122 68.78 -12.80 -29.87
CA CYS A 122 69.25 -12.84 -31.26
C CYS A 122 68.63 -11.77 -32.16
N GLN A 123 67.80 -10.87 -31.60
CA GLN A 123 67.09 -9.79 -32.30
C GLN A 123 66.22 -10.26 -33.48
N SER A 124 65.92 -11.55 -33.54
CA SER A 124 65.02 -12.09 -34.56
C SER A 124 63.58 -11.67 -34.25
N PRO A 125 62.76 -11.34 -35.26
CA PRO A 125 61.36 -11.01 -35.05
C PRO A 125 60.62 -12.20 -34.45
N VAL A 126 59.66 -11.92 -33.57
CA VAL A 126 58.77 -12.96 -33.03
C VAL A 126 57.91 -13.55 -34.17
N ASP A 127 57.62 -14.84 -34.08
CA ASP A 127 56.74 -15.52 -35.05
C ASP A 127 55.39 -14.80 -35.14
N ARG A 128 55.00 -14.45 -36.37
CA ARG A 128 53.72 -13.77 -36.66
C ARG A 128 52.52 -14.57 -36.19
N ALA A 129 52.57 -15.90 -36.17
CA ALA A 129 51.49 -16.74 -35.66
C ALA A 129 51.30 -16.55 -34.14
N LEU A 130 52.39 -16.49 -33.38
CA LEU A 130 52.35 -16.23 -31.93
C LEU A 130 51.83 -14.83 -31.61
N ILE A 131 52.26 -13.82 -32.38
CA ILE A 131 51.74 -12.46 -32.26
C ILE A 131 50.22 -12.43 -32.49
N LYS A 132 49.72 -13.11 -33.52
CA LYS A 132 48.26 -13.19 -33.79
C LYS A 132 47.50 -13.89 -32.67
N ILE A 133 48.03 -14.99 -32.12
CA ILE A 133 47.40 -15.69 -30.99
C ILE A 133 47.31 -14.77 -29.78
N LEU A 134 48.39 -14.03 -29.47
CA LEU A 134 48.39 -13.09 -28.36
C LEU A 134 47.43 -11.91 -28.60
N GLN A 135 47.38 -11.36 -29.82
CA GLN A 135 46.40 -10.31 -30.17
C GLN A 135 44.95 -10.79 -29.99
N LEU A 136 44.65 -12.04 -30.41
CA LEU A 136 43.32 -12.63 -30.19
C LEU A 136 43.03 -12.81 -28.69
N ALA A 137 44.02 -13.26 -27.91
CA ALA A 137 43.89 -13.36 -26.45
C ALA A 137 43.62 -11.98 -25.82
N GLN A 138 44.37 -10.95 -26.23
CA GLN A 138 44.17 -9.58 -25.75
C GLN A 138 42.76 -9.04 -26.05
N LEU A 139 42.25 -9.25 -27.26
CA LEU A 139 40.88 -8.85 -27.63
C LEU A 139 39.83 -9.64 -26.83
N THR A 140 40.09 -10.93 -26.61
CA THR A 140 39.20 -11.78 -25.81
C THR A 140 39.14 -11.31 -24.37
N VAL A 141 40.30 -11.02 -23.75
CA VAL A 141 40.36 -10.52 -22.37
C VAL A 141 39.71 -9.14 -22.26
N GLU A 142 39.94 -8.24 -23.20
CA GLU A 142 39.29 -6.92 -23.23
C GLU A 142 37.76 -7.02 -23.29
N TRP A 143 37.24 -7.95 -24.10
CA TRP A 143 35.81 -8.23 -24.16
C TRP A 143 35.29 -8.82 -22.84
N LEU A 144 36.01 -9.75 -22.23
CA LEU A 144 35.63 -10.35 -20.95
C LEU A 144 35.61 -9.31 -19.82
N LEU A 145 36.57 -8.39 -19.77
CA LEU A 145 36.59 -7.28 -18.83
C LEU A 145 35.37 -6.38 -19.01
N HIS A 146 34.98 -6.08 -20.25
CA HIS A 146 33.75 -5.34 -20.51
C HIS A 146 32.50 -6.10 -20.06
N CYS A 147 32.42 -7.41 -20.32
CA CYS A 147 31.32 -8.23 -19.81
C CYS A 147 31.26 -8.22 -18.28
N GLN A 148 32.41 -8.32 -17.60
CA GLN A 148 32.49 -8.26 -16.15
C GLN A 148 31.96 -6.91 -15.61
N GLU A 149 32.37 -5.80 -16.21
CA GLU A 149 31.88 -4.46 -15.83
C GLU A 149 30.36 -4.34 -16.05
N CYS A 150 29.86 -4.76 -17.21
CA CYS A 150 28.43 -4.79 -17.52
C CYS A 150 27.64 -5.59 -16.48
N LEU A 151 28.10 -6.81 -16.17
CA LEU A 151 27.44 -7.69 -15.21
C LEU A 151 27.48 -7.12 -13.79
N THR A 152 28.60 -6.51 -13.40
CA THR A 152 28.76 -5.86 -12.09
C THR A 152 27.79 -4.71 -11.92
N LEU A 153 27.69 -3.81 -12.91
CA LEU A 153 26.75 -2.69 -12.89
C LEU A 153 25.30 -3.17 -12.87
N ASN A 154 24.97 -4.18 -13.67
CA ASN A 154 23.63 -4.76 -13.69
C ASN A 154 23.24 -5.43 -12.37
N LEU A 155 24.19 -6.12 -11.73
CA LEU A 155 23.99 -6.74 -10.42
C LEU A 155 23.74 -5.67 -9.36
N GLN A 156 24.58 -4.64 -9.28
CA GLN A 156 24.40 -3.52 -8.36
C GLN A 156 23.03 -2.85 -8.54
N ALA A 157 22.64 -2.56 -9.79
CA ALA A 157 21.32 -1.99 -10.07
C ALA A 157 20.17 -2.92 -9.65
N ALA A 158 20.34 -4.24 -9.80
CA ALA A 158 19.35 -5.21 -9.36
C ALA A 158 19.24 -5.28 -7.83
N GLU A 159 20.37 -5.23 -7.13
CA GLU A 159 20.44 -5.18 -5.66
C GLU A 159 19.76 -3.92 -5.11
N GLU A 160 20.01 -2.75 -5.72
CA GLU A 160 19.34 -1.50 -5.34
C GLU A 160 17.82 -1.54 -5.55
N ARG A 161 17.36 -2.12 -6.68
CA ARG A 161 15.92 -2.33 -6.93
C ARG A 161 15.30 -3.29 -5.91
N LEU A 162 16.01 -4.35 -5.54
CA LEU A 162 15.55 -5.30 -4.53
C LEU A 162 15.47 -4.64 -3.15
N ALA A 163 16.49 -3.88 -2.75
CA ALA A 163 16.52 -3.15 -1.48
C ALA A 163 15.37 -2.14 -1.38
N SER A 164 15.15 -1.34 -2.44
CA SER A 164 14.03 -0.37 -2.47
C SER A 164 12.66 -1.05 -2.43
N THR A 165 12.48 -2.17 -3.14
CA THR A 165 11.24 -2.96 -3.11
C THR A 165 10.98 -3.54 -1.72
N ASN A 166 12.02 -4.05 -1.05
CA ASN A 166 11.91 -4.57 0.32
C ASN A 166 11.48 -3.46 1.31
N MET A 167 12.08 -2.27 1.21
CA MET A 167 11.66 -1.12 2.05
C MET A 167 10.19 -0.75 1.82
N GLN A 168 9.73 -0.75 0.57
CA GLN A 168 8.32 -0.50 0.25
C GLN A 168 7.40 -1.60 0.81
N GLN A 169 7.81 -2.86 0.72
CA GLN A 169 7.07 -3.99 1.28
C GLN A 169 6.93 -3.85 2.80
N GLU A 170 8.01 -3.54 3.51
CA GLU A 170 7.99 -3.32 4.97
C GLU A 170 7.06 -2.17 5.36
N GLN A 171 7.10 -1.06 4.61
CA GLN A 171 6.21 0.08 4.84
C GLN A 171 4.73 -0.30 4.64
N LEU A 172 4.41 -1.05 3.58
CA LEU A 172 3.05 -1.51 3.31
C LEU A 172 2.56 -2.49 4.39
N LEU A 173 3.41 -3.41 4.85
CA LEU A 173 3.08 -4.32 5.94
C LEU A 173 2.78 -3.56 7.24
N ALA A 174 3.56 -2.54 7.57
CA ALA A 174 3.30 -1.69 8.72
C ALA A 174 1.97 -0.93 8.61
N GLN A 175 1.63 -0.44 7.41
CA GLN A 175 0.34 0.21 7.14
C GLN A 175 -0.83 -0.76 7.27
N LEU A 176 -0.71 -1.98 6.74
CA LEU A 176 -1.73 -3.02 6.85
C LEU A 176 -2.00 -3.37 8.31
N LYS A 177 -0.95 -3.58 9.12
CA LYS A 177 -1.09 -3.84 10.55
C LYS A 177 -1.83 -2.71 11.27
N LYS A 178 -1.47 -1.44 10.98
CA LYS A 178 -2.15 -0.27 11.55
C LYS A 178 -3.63 -0.20 11.13
N GLN A 179 -3.94 -0.54 9.89
CA GLN A 179 -5.32 -0.58 9.41
C GLN A 179 -6.13 -1.69 10.09
N GLU A 180 -5.53 -2.86 10.30
CA GLU A 180 -6.15 -3.98 11.04
C GLU A 180 -6.44 -3.60 12.50
N GLU A 181 -5.48 -3.00 13.20
CA GLU A 181 -5.66 -2.49 14.55
C GLU A 181 -6.77 -1.43 14.63
N SER A 182 -6.83 -0.50 13.66
CA SER A 182 -7.90 0.49 13.58
C SER A 182 -9.28 -0.14 13.31
N MET A 183 -9.34 -1.14 12.42
CA MET A 183 -10.59 -1.83 12.10
C MET A 183 -11.11 -2.63 13.29
N THR A 184 -10.23 -3.30 14.02
CA THR A 184 -10.61 -4.03 15.25
C THR A 184 -11.09 -3.07 16.35
N ALA A 185 -10.42 -1.93 16.53
CA ALA A 185 -10.83 -0.88 17.47
C ALA A 185 -12.21 -0.30 17.10
N MET A 186 -12.44 0.08 15.83
CA MET A 186 -13.74 0.56 15.37
C MET A 186 -14.84 -0.49 15.52
N THR A 187 -14.53 -1.76 15.26
CA THR A 187 -15.49 -2.86 15.46
C THR A 187 -15.87 -3.01 16.94
N ALA A 188 -14.91 -2.88 17.86
CA ALA A 188 -15.18 -2.89 19.30
C ALA A 188 -16.01 -1.68 19.73
N GLU A 189 -15.73 -0.49 19.19
CA GLU A 189 -16.51 0.71 19.46
C GLU A 189 -17.96 0.57 18.95
N LEU A 190 -18.16 0.07 17.73
CA LEU A 190 -19.49 -0.19 17.19
C LEU A 190 -20.27 -1.20 18.03
N LYS A 191 -19.61 -2.26 18.51
CA LYS A 191 -20.21 -3.22 19.45
C LYS A 191 -20.62 -2.52 20.76
N ASN A 192 -19.78 -1.64 21.29
CA ASN A 192 -20.09 -0.88 22.50
C ASN A 192 -21.26 0.10 22.30
N ARG A 193 -21.25 0.90 21.22
CA ARG A 193 -22.33 1.81 20.87
C ARG A 193 -23.66 1.07 20.68
N ARG A 194 -23.66 -0.10 20.02
CA ARG A 194 -24.85 -0.96 19.92
C ARG A 194 -25.37 -1.43 21.30
N LYS A 195 -24.49 -1.79 22.24
CA LYS A 195 -24.89 -2.17 23.60
C LYS A 195 -25.54 -0.98 24.33
N ILE A 196 -24.96 0.21 24.22
CA ILE A 196 -25.52 1.44 24.82
C ILE A 196 -26.89 1.75 24.24
N ILE A 197 -27.04 1.74 22.91
CA ILE A 197 -28.31 2.00 22.22
C ILE A 197 -29.37 0.98 22.65
N ARG A 198 -29.04 -0.31 22.71
CA ARG A 198 -30.00 -1.33 23.20
C ARG A 198 -30.44 -1.07 24.62
N LYS A 199 -29.51 -0.73 25.53
CA LYS A 199 -29.83 -0.39 26.92
C LYS A 199 -30.76 0.84 27.00
N GLN A 200 -30.48 1.88 26.22
CA GLN A 200 -31.36 3.05 26.13
C GLN A 200 -32.75 2.67 25.59
N GLN A 201 -32.81 1.92 24.49
CA GLN A 201 -34.08 1.46 23.93
C GLN A 201 -34.91 0.65 24.95
N THR A 202 -34.29 -0.24 25.73
CA THR A 202 -35.01 -0.97 26.79
C THR A 202 -35.54 -0.06 27.90
N LEU A 203 -34.81 1.01 28.25
CA LEU A 203 -35.26 1.98 29.26
C LEU A 203 -36.42 2.86 28.74
N PHE A 204 -36.40 3.23 27.46
CA PHE A 204 -37.44 4.07 26.85
C PHE A 204 -38.62 3.28 26.30
N ALA A 205 -38.49 1.98 26.05
CA ALA A 205 -39.56 1.15 25.47
C ALA A 205 -40.88 1.25 26.26
N PRO A 206 -40.91 1.14 27.60
CA PRO A 206 -42.14 1.31 28.37
C PRO A 206 -42.78 2.69 28.21
N GLN A 207 -41.98 3.76 28.04
CA GLN A 207 -42.50 5.12 27.86
C GLN A 207 -43.09 5.34 26.46
N ILE A 208 -42.50 4.70 25.45
CA ILE A 208 -43.00 4.75 24.07
C ILE A 208 -44.26 3.89 23.93
N THR A 209 -44.29 2.69 24.53
CA THR A 209 -45.49 1.83 24.53
C THR A 209 -46.62 2.43 25.36
N ASN A 210 -46.30 3.06 26.50
CA ASN A 210 -47.27 3.76 27.34
C ASN A 210 -47.46 5.24 26.92
N SER A 211 -47.28 5.54 25.62
CA SER A 211 -47.51 6.87 25.09
C SER A 211 -48.94 7.36 25.39
N GLN A 212 -49.03 8.57 25.92
CA GLN A 212 -50.31 9.17 26.31
C GLN A 212 -50.92 9.89 25.12
N LYS A 213 -52.13 9.47 24.72
CA LYS A 213 -52.85 10.07 23.60
C LYS A 213 -53.67 11.26 24.10
N CYS A 214 -53.66 12.36 23.35
CA CYS A 214 -54.63 13.42 23.57
C CYS A 214 -56.03 12.92 23.17
N THR A 215 -57.03 13.26 23.97
CA THR A 215 -58.44 12.88 23.71
C THR A 215 -59.11 13.78 22.67
N PHE A 216 -58.57 14.98 22.44
CA PHE A 216 -59.18 16.00 21.58
C PHE A 216 -58.46 16.18 20.23
N CYS A 217 -57.31 15.55 20.03
CA CYS A 217 -56.62 15.53 18.75
C CYS A 217 -55.80 14.27 18.54
N LYS A 218 -55.20 14.09 17.35
CA LYS A 218 -54.44 12.89 16.98
C LYS A 218 -53.02 12.83 17.58
N LYS A 219 -52.60 13.78 18.43
CA LYS A 219 -51.23 13.85 18.98
C LYS A 219 -51.03 12.85 20.12
N LYS A 220 -49.83 12.26 20.17
CA LYS A 220 -49.37 11.37 21.24
C LYS A 220 -48.13 11.95 21.91
N PHE A 221 -48.02 11.76 23.21
CA PHE A 221 -46.96 12.32 24.04
C PHE A 221 -46.25 11.20 24.81
N LEU A 222 -44.93 11.35 24.96
CA LEU A 222 -44.09 10.36 25.65
C LEU A 222 -44.27 10.38 27.18
N THR A 223 -44.78 11.47 27.74
CA THR A 223 -44.94 11.64 29.20
C THR A 223 -46.21 12.43 29.50
N THR A 224 -46.80 12.20 30.68
CA THR A 224 -47.99 12.88 31.21
C THR A 224 -47.84 14.40 31.23
N SER A 225 -46.67 14.91 31.64
CA SER A 225 -46.37 16.35 31.72
C SER A 225 -46.43 17.04 30.35
N PHE A 226 -45.96 16.37 29.29
CA PHE A 226 -46.03 16.89 27.93
C PHE A 226 -47.46 16.87 27.39
N LEU A 227 -48.25 15.84 27.70
CA LEU A 227 -49.68 15.84 27.38
C LEU A 227 -50.39 17.00 28.10
N GLN A 228 -50.19 17.17 29.40
CA GLN A 228 -50.81 18.23 30.19
C GLN A 228 -50.45 19.62 29.67
N SER A 229 -49.16 19.87 29.38
CA SER A 229 -48.71 21.12 28.76
C SER A 229 -49.34 21.36 27.39
N HIS A 230 -49.57 20.30 26.61
CA HIS A 230 -50.29 20.40 25.34
C HIS A 230 -51.77 20.73 25.54
N MET A 231 -52.44 20.09 26.50
CA MET A 231 -53.85 20.37 26.83
C MET A 231 -54.00 21.83 27.19
N GLN A 232 -53.16 22.35 28.09
CA GLN A 232 -53.23 23.74 28.54
C GLN A 232 -53.04 24.78 27.42
N ARG A 233 -52.21 24.49 26.40
CA ARG A 233 -51.90 25.48 25.34
C ARG A 233 -52.80 25.39 24.12
N ARG A 234 -53.38 24.22 23.84
CA ARG A 234 -54.10 23.95 22.58
C ARG A 234 -55.56 23.54 22.80
N HIS A 235 -55.90 23.13 24.02
CA HIS A 235 -57.24 22.79 24.46
C HIS A 235 -57.52 23.43 25.84
N PRO A 236 -57.28 24.76 26.01
CA PRO A 236 -57.40 25.42 27.32
C PRO A 236 -58.82 25.28 27.89
N ASP A 237 -59.84 25.57 27.09
CA ASP A 237 -61.24 25.48 27.49
C ASP A 237 -61.61 24.07 27.97
N GLU A 238 -61.21 23.03 27.21
CA GLU A 238 -61.48 21.63 27.57
C GLU A 238 -60.67 21.15 28.78
N ASN A 239 -59.44 21.66 28.94
CA ASN A 239 -58.58 21.34 30.08
C ASN A 239 -59.13 21.94 31.39
N ASP A 240 -59.66 23.15 31.33
CA ASP A 240 -60.29 23.82 32.47
C ASP A 240 -61.61 23.14 32.82
N ILE A 241 -62.45 22.81 31.83
CA ILE A 241 -63.66 22.00 32.02
C ILE A 241 -63.33 20.65 32.69
N GLN A 242 -62.25 19.99 32.26
CA GLN A 242 -61.85 18.72 32.83
C GLN A 242 -61.23 18.85 34.24
N SER A 243 -60.58 19.97 34.53
CA SER A 243 -60.08 20.31 35.86
C SER A 243 -61.22 20.58 36.85
N GLU A 244 -62.19 21.39 36.45
CA GLU A 244 -63.39 21.67 37.26
C GLU A 244 -64.21 20.42 37.52
N LYS A 245 -64.43 19.59 36.50
CA LYS A 245 -65.10 18.29 36.66
C LYS A 245 -64.33 17.38 37.62
N LYS A 246 -62.99 17.38 37.58
CA LYS A 246 -62.17 16.60 38.54
C LYS A 246 -62.35 17.11 39.97
N SER A 247 -62.30 18.42 40.19
CA SER A 247 -62.53 19.02 41.50
C SER A 247 -63.94 18.74 42.03
N GLN A 248 -64.96 18.81 41.17
CA GLN A 248 -66.33 18.44 41.52
C GLN A 248 -66.45 16.95 41.86
N ILE A 249 -65.80 16.07 41.08
CA ILE A 249 -65.77 14.63 41.37
C ILE A 249 -65.06 14.34 42.70
N GLU A 250 -63.97 15.02 43.02
CA GLU A 250 -63.29 14.88 44.32
C GLU A 250 -64.17 15.35 45.48
N SER A 251 -64.87 16.47 45.31
CA SER A 251 -65.85 16.95 46.28
C SER A 251 -66.98 15.94 46.51
N LEU A 252 -67.60 15.44 45.43
CA LEU A 252 -68.66 14.44 45.51
C LEU A 252 -68.15 13.11 46.10
N LYS A 253 -66.90 12.71 45.84
CA LYS A 253 -66.31 11.53 46.48
C LYS A 253 -66.17 11.70 47.98
N LEU A 254 -65.77 12.88 48.44
CA LEU A 254 -65.68 13.19 49.87
C LEU A 254 -67.07 13.15 50.51
N GLU A 255 -68.07 13.71 49.84
CA GLU A 255 -69.45 13.71 50.32
C GLU A 255 -70.04 12.29 50.35
N ILE A 256 -69.79 11.47 49.32
CA ILE A 256 -70.17 10.05 49.31
C ILE A 256 -69.50 9.29 50.46
N LYS A 257 -68.22 9.57 50.76
CA LYS A 257 -67.53 8.96 51.88
C LYS A 257 -68.21 9.33 53.20
N ASN A 258 -68.49 10.62 53.39
CA ASN A 258 -69.15 11.12 54.60
C ASN A 258 -70.57 10.52 54.75
N LEU A 259 -71.33 10.43 53.66
CA LEU A 259 -72.67 9.83 53.65
C LEU A 259 -72.62 8.33 53.94
N LYS A 260 -71.63 7.61 53.39
CA LYS A 260 -71.42 6.19 53.71
C LYS A 260 -71.11 5.99 55.19
N ASP A 261 -70.23 6.80 55.75
CA ASP A 261 -69.88 6.76 57.17
C ASP A 261 -71.12 7.04 58.04
N LEU A 262 -71.96 8.00 57.64
CA LEU A 262 -73.22 8.33 58.31
C LEU A 262 -74.23 7.17 58.26
N ILE A 263 -74.44 6.58 57.09
CA ILE A 263 -75.34 5.43 56.89
C ILE A 263 -74.84 4.22 57.69
N GLN A 264 -73.53 3.98 57.71
CA GLN A 264 -72.92 2.91 58.49
C GLN A 264 -73.15 3.12 60.00
N HIS A 265 -72.99 4.36 60.49
CA HIS A 265 -73.36 4.71 61.85
C HIS A 265 -74.84 4.49 62.14
N GLN A 266 -75.73 4.84 61.22
CA GLN A 266 -77.18 4.68 61.39
C GLN A 266 -77.61 3.21 61.41
N HIS A 267 -77.00 2.35 60.57
CA HIS A 267 -77.17 0.90 60.62
C HIS A 267 -76.71 0.30 61.96
N ILE A 268 -75.59 0.76 62.51
CA ILE A 268 -75.10 0.32 63.83
C ILE A 268 -76.11 0.69 64.93
N ILE A 269 -76.67 1.90 64.89
CA ILE A 269 -77.67 2.36 65.85
C ILE A 269 -78.99 1.58 65.70
N GLN A 270 -79.44 1.33 64.47
CA GLN A 270 -80.65 0.54 64.21
C GLN A 270 -80.50 -0.91 64.64
N ALA A 271 -79.36 -1.54 64.38
CA ALA A 271 -79.05 -2.89 64.86
C ALA A 271 -79.12 -2.97 66.40
N ARG A 272 -78.50 -2.00 67.10
CA ARG A 272 -78.56 -1.89 68.57
C ARG A 272 -79.98 -1.66 69.09
N SER A 273 -80.79 -0.85 68.39
CA SER A 273 -82.18 -0.59 68.78
C SER A 273 -83.12 -1.77 68.50
N ALA A 274 -82.83 -2.57 67.46
CA ALA A 274 -83.57 -3.79 67.14
C ALA A 274 -83.23 -4.94 68.10
N GLU A 275 -81.97 -5.01 68.57
CA GLU A 275 -81.56 -5.89 69.68
C GLU A 275 -82.25 -5.47 70.99
N ALA A 276 -82.34 -4.18 71.29
CA ALA A 276 -83.04 -3.68 72.48
C ALA A 276 -84.56 -3.96 72.46
N ARG A 277 -85.20 -3.92 71.29
CA ARG A 277 -86.64 -4.25 71.12
C ARG A 277 -86.95 -5.74 71.11
N ARG A 278 -85.98 -6.63 70.88
CA ARG A 278 -86.16 -8.09 71.02
C ARG A 278 -86.01 -8.58 72.46
N ASN A 279 -85.49 -7.74 73.35
CA ASN A 279 -85.24 -8.07 74.76
C ASN A 279 -86.33 -7.50 75.71
N ILE A 280 -87.51 -7.18 75.18
CA ILE A 280 -88.75 -6.82 75.91
C ILE A 280 -89.84 -7.75 75.40
#